data_AF-A0A6G1RUI6-F1
#
_entry.id   AF-A0A6G1RUI6-F1
#
_cell.length_a   1.000
_cell.length_b   1.000
_cell.length_c   1.000
_cell.angle_alpha   90.00
_cell.angle_beta   90.00
_cell.angle_gamma   90.00
#
_symmetry.space_group_name_H-M   'P 1'
#
loop_
_entity.id
_entity.type
_entity.pdbx_description
1 polymer ?
#
loop_
_entity_poly.entity_id
_entity_poly.type
_entity_poly.pdbx_seq_one_letter_code
_entity_poly.pdbx_strand_id
1 'polypeptide(L)'
;FPFMRSKSRYEFSVIFDTSHLSGQEETLTFLVTAQSGNLERTESLHDNTLTLSVPLMHEVDSSINGEVFPTSFFYGDSVEASNFVQLENHECLFQSLNFTLQVYNAGPSTLPGAFLDISFPNRLSATGAEIFHVQQMMVGQDKGSCSFHRNRSPCVVPQENENIFHTIFAFFTKSGRKVLDCERPGRSCLIIRCNLSSLAKAESCDISIYTLLNTEILKKDSSSVIQFVTRARVQVDPDLRVVEVPNGR
;
A
#
# COMPACT_ATOMS: atom_id res chain seq x y z
N PHE A 1 52.32 27.57 -4.91
CA PHE A 1 52.27 27.90 -6.34
C PHE A 1 51.89 29.37 -6.51
N PRO A 2 52.80 30.36 -6.68
CA PRO A 2 52.39 31.76 -6.54
C PRO A 2 52.31 32.60 -7.83
N PHE A 3 52.32 32.02 -9.04
CA PHE A 3 52.06 32.80 -10.27
C PHE A 3 51.32 31.97 -11.32
N MET A 4 50.03 32.27 -11.51
CA MET A 4 49.28 31.79 -12.68
C MET A 4 49.52 32.74 -13.84
N ARG A 5 49.87 32.20 -15.02
CA ARG A 5 50.04 33.02 -16.23
C ARG A 5 48.67 33.44 -16.75
N SER A 6 48.63 34.61 -17.40
CA SER A 6 47.41 35.10 -18.04
C SER A 6 46.84 34.06 -19.01
N LYS A 7 45.52 33.87 -18.99
CA LYS A 7 44.77 32.90 -19.80
C LYS A 7 45.09 31.42 -19.55
N SER A 8 45.79 31.09 -18.46
CA SER A 8 45.92 29.70 -18.03
C SER A 8 44.56 29.14 -17.58
N ARG A 9 44.25 27.90 -18.00
CA ARG A 9 43.09 27.13 -17.55
C ARG A 9 43.55 25.90 -16.79
N TYR A 10 42.93 25.65 -15.65
CA TYR A 10 43.15 24.47 -14.83
C TYR A 10 41.83 23.75 -14.60
N GLU A 11 41.90 22.42 -14.53
CA GLU A 11 40.79 21.55 -14.20
C GLU A 11 41.13 20.84 -12.89
N PHE A 12 40.17 20.80 -11.98
CA PHE A 12 40.30 20.13 -10.70
C PHE A 12 39.03 19.32 -10.44
N SER A 13 39.22 18.16 -9.82
CA SER A 13 38.13 17.30 -9.38
C SER A 13 38.15 17.25 -7.86
N VAL A 14 36.99 17.50 -7.25
CA VAL A 14 36.80 17.44 -5.80
C VAL A 14 35.71 16.41 -5.52
N ILE A 15 35.99 15.49 -4.62
CA ILE A 15 35.04 14.46 -4.20
C ILE A 15 34.54 14.85 -2.81
N PHE A 16 33.22 14.84 -2.64
CA PHE A 16 32.56 15.10 -1.37
C PHE A 16 31.93 13.82 -0.85
N ASP A 17 32.05 13.57 0.45
CA ASP A 17 31.33 12.52 1.14
C ASP A 17 30.00 13.08 1.65
N THR A 18 28.90 12.49 1.20
CA THR A 18 27.53 12.90 1.53
C THR A 18 26.87 11.95 2.53
N SER A 19 27.60 11.01 3.13
CA SER A 19 27.08 9.97 4.04
C SER A 19 26.40 10.51 5.30
N HIS A 20 26.74 11.73 5.72
CA HIS A 20 26.20 12.38 6.92
C HIS A 20 25.14 13.46 6.61
N LEU A 21 24.66 13.55 5.38
CA LEU A 21 23.53 14.43 5.08
C LEU A 21 22.29 13.96 5.82
N SER A 22 21.59 14.90 6.43
CA SER A 22 20.39 14.61 7.23
C SER A 22 19.22 14.13 6.37
N GLY A 23 19.25 14.44 5.06
CA GLY A 23 18.15 14.19 4.14
C GLY A 23 16.97 15.14 4.34
N GLN A 24 17.12 16.19 5.16
CA GLN A 24 16.12 17.26 5.30
C GLN A 24 16.28 18.32 4.20
N GLU A 25 17.48 18.45 3.65
CA GLU A 25 17.77 19.38 2.57
C GLU A 25 17.24 18.85 1.25
N GLU A 26 16.49 19.68 0.53
CA GLU A 26 16.00 19.35 -0.81
C GLU A 26 17.06 19.57 -1.91
N THR A 27 18.09 20.36 -1.61
CA THR A 27 19.10 20.78 -2.59
C THR A 27 20.40 21.07 -1.89
N LEU A 28 21.49 20.49 -2.40
CA LEU A 28 22.84 20.89 -2.02
C LEU A 28 23.29 22.04 -2.89
N THR A 29 23.78 23.10 -2.25
CA THR A 29 24.31 24.28 -2.94
C THR A 29 25.81 24.37 -2.71
N PHE A 30 26.58 24.35 -3.80
CA PHE A 30 28.02 24.53 -3.79
C PHE A 30 28.35 25.91 -4.31
N LEU A 31 29.04 26.71 -3.49
CA LEU A 31 29.56 28.01 -3.87
C LEU A 31 31.04 27.87 -4.23
N VAL A 32 31.37 28.10 -5.50
CA VAL A 32 32.74 28.10 -6.00
C VAL A 32 33.16 29.55 -6.20
N THR A 33 34.21 29.97 -5.50
CA THR A 33 34.76 31.32 -5.64
C THR A 33 36.25 31.26 -5.95
N ALA A 34 36.66 31.96 -7.01
CA ALA A 34 38.06 32.21 -7.33
C ALA A 34 38.50 33.52 -6.68
N GLN A 35 39.63 33.49 -5.96
CA GLN A 35 40.20 34.68 -5.32
C GLN A 35 41.70 34.75 -5.61
N SER A 36 42.20 35.97 -5.79
CA SER A 36 43.62 36.28 -5.97
C SER A 36 44.10 37.18 -4.83
N GLY A 37 45.41 37.16 -4.56
CA GLY A 37 46.02 38.10 -3.62
C GLY A 37 46.30 39.48 -4.21
N ASN A 38 45.92 39.72 -5.47
CA ASN A 38 46.18 40.99 -6.15
C ASN A 38 45.14 42.05 -5.72
N LEU A 39 45.54 43.32 -5.76
CA LEU A 39 44.61 44.43 -5.55
C LEU A 39 43.77 44.63 -6.82
N GLU A 40 42.53 44.17 -6.79
CA GLU A 40 41.58 44.23 -7.92
C GLU A 40 40.37 45.12 -7.56
N ARG A 41 39.76 45.77 -8.56
CA ARG A 41 38.54 46.57 -8.34
C ARG A 41 37.36 45.64 -8.13
N THR A 42 36.48 45.93 -7.18
CA THR A 42 35.30 45.10 -6.88
C THR A 42 34.40 44.91 -8.12
N GLU A 43 34.32 45.91 -8.98
CA GLU A 43 33.58 45.92 -10.25
C GLU A 43 34.15 44.98 -11.32
N SER A 44 35.36 44.43 -11.12
CA SER A 44 36.01 43.50 -12.06
C SER A 44 35.90 42.02 -11.66
N LEU A 45 35.19 41.70 -10.58
CA LEU A 45 35.15 40.35 -9.98
C LEU A 45 33.82 39.60 -10.21
N HIS A 46 32.98 40.07 -11.13
CA HIS A 46 31.61 39.57 -11.29
C HIS A 46 31.49 38.11 -11.76
N ASP A 47 32.56 37.55 -12.34
CA ASP A 47 32.64 36.19 -12.88
C ASP A 47 33.42 35.22 -11.97
N ASN A 48 33.88 35.69 -10.81
CA ASN A 48 34.69 34.88 -9.90
C ASN A 48 33.86 33.91 -9.04
N THR A 49 32.53 34.01 -9.08
CA THR A 49 31.64 33.18 -8.27
C THR A 49 30.69 32.38 -9.15
N LEU A 50 30.60 31.08 -8.86
CA LEU A 50 29.67 30.15 -9.48
C LEU A 50 28.91 29.41 -8.39
N THR A 51 27.59 29.41 -8.49
CA THR A 51 26.71 28.62 -7.62
C THR A 51 26.23 27.40 -8.39
N LEU A 52 26.50 26.21 -7.86
CA LEU A 52 26.04 24.93 -8.40
C LEU A 52 25.00 24.35 -7.44
N SER A 53 23.85 23.94 -7.97
CA SER A 53 22.77 23.34 -7.17
C SER A 53 22.51 21.91 -7.63
N VAL A 54 22.53 20.98 -6.67
CA VAL A 54 22.28 19.55 -6.90
C VAL A 54 21.00 19.17 -6.16
N PRO A 55 19.91 18.81 -6.86
CA PRO A 55 18.69 18.37 -6.20
C PRO A 55 18.92 17.02 -5.50
N LEU A 56 18.39 16.90 -4.29
CA LEU A 56 18.40 15.65 -3.54
C LEU A 56 17.09 14.87 -3.75
N MET A 57 17.21 13.55 -3.71
CA MET A 57 16.11 12.61 -3.81
C MET A 57 16.17 11.64 -2.63
N HIS A 58 15.01 11.19 -2.15
CA HIS A 58 14.91 10.12 -1.16
C HIS A 58 15.05 8.77 -1.85
N GLU A 59 16.11 8.03 -1.55
CA GLU A 59 16.26 6.64 -1.98
C GLU A 59 15.58 5.73 -0.97
N VAL A 60 14.50 5.07 -1.39
CA VAL A 60 13.65 4.22 -0.54
C VAL A 60 13.54 2.81 -1.11
N ASP A 61 13.21 1.85 -0.26
CA ASP A 61 12.89 0.47 -0.63
C ASP A 61 11.69 0.01 0.20
N SER A 62 10.49 0.26 -0.31
CA SER A 62 9.22 0.02 0.36
C SER A 62 8.71 -1.36 0.01
N SER A 63 8.39 -2.14 1.04
CA SER A 63 7.81 -3.47 0.90
C SER A 63 6.51 -3.58 1.68
N ILE A 64 5.65 -4.52 1.26
CA ILE A 64 4.41 -4.82 1.96
C ILE A 64 4.27 -6.33 2.17
N ASN A 65 3.97 -6.71 3.41
CA ASN A 65 3.62 -8.06 3.79
C ASN A 65 2.20 -8.09 4.35
N GLY A 66 1.51 -9.23 4.21
CA GLY A 66 0.13 -9.35 4.64
C GLY A 66 -0.25 -10.76 5.05
N GLU A 67 -1.11 -10.85 6.07
CA GLU A 67 -1.68 -12.10 6.55
C GLU A 67 -3.17 -11.94 6.88
N VAL A 68 -3.88 -13.08 6.93
CA VAL A 68 -5.31 -13.13 7.30
C VAL A 68 -5.52 -14.22 8.33
N PHE A 69 -6.37 -13.93 9.32
CA PHE A 69 -6.78 -14.88 10.34
C PHE A 69 -8.30 -14.92 10.49
N PRO A 70 -8.92 -16.12 10.51
CA PRO A 70 -8.33 -17.40 10.14
C PRO A 70 -7.99 -17.47 8.64
N THR A 71 -7.02 -18.31 8.27
CA THR A 71 -6.63 -18.56 6.87
C THR A 71 -7.65 -19.42 6.10
N SER A 72 -8.47 -20.17 6.83
CA SER A 72 -9.56 -21.00 6.28
C SER A 72 -10.63 -21.27 7.35
N PHE A 73 -11.86 -21.53 6.91
CA PHE A 73 -12.98 -21.90 7.78
C PHE A 73 -13.98 -22.77 7.00
N PHE A 74 -14.80 -23.52 7.73
CA PHE A 74 -15.92 -24.29 7.15
C PHE A 74 -17.22 -23.49 7.27
N TYR A 75 -18.13 -23.67 6.30
CA TYR A 75 -19.45 -23.01 6.29
C TYR A 75 -20.51 -23.93 5.69
N GLY A 76 -21.78 -23.58 5.89
CA GLY A 76 -22.94 -24.36 5.47
C GLY A 76 -23.71 -24.95 6.66
N ASP A 77 -24.78 -25.66 6.36
CA ASP A 77 -25.77 -26.08 7.38
C ASP A 77 -25.28 -27.21 8.30
N SER A 78 -24.15 -27.84 7.96
CA SER A 78 -23.48 -28.83 8.81
C SER A 78 -22.60 -28.20 9.90
N VAL A 79 -22.43 -26.88 9.91
CA VAL A 79 -21.61 -26.17 10.90
C VAL A 79 -22.52 -25.48 11.91
N GLU A 80 -22.22 -25.63 13.20
CA GLU A 80 -23.02 -24.99 14.25
C GLU A 80 -23.00 -23.46 14.14
N ALA A 81 -24.18 -22.84 14.24
CA ALA A 81 -24.36 -21.39 14.13
C ALA A 81 -23.58 -20.60 15.20
N SER A 82 -23.32 -21.21 16.35
CA SER A 82 -22.50 -20.65 17.45
C SER A 82 -21.05 -20.36 17.05
N ASN A 83 -20.54 -20.97 15.98
CA ASN A 83 -19.20 -20.71 15.46
C ASN A 83 -19.11 -19.41 14.65
N PHE A 84 -20.25 -18.79 14.34
CA PHE A 84 -20.34 -17.56 13.57
C PHE A 84 -20.77 -16.38 14.43
N VAL A 85 -20.43 -15.19 13.97
CA VAL A 85 -20.89 -13.93 14.55
C VAL A 85 -22.24 -13.59 13.96
N GLN A 86 -23.22 -13.28 14.81
CA GLN A 86 -24.50 -12.72 14.40
C GLN A 86 -24.59 -11.27 14.87
N LEU A 87 -24.88 -10.35 13.95
CA LEU A 87 -25.10 -8.95 14.30
C LEU A 87 -26.50 -8.77 14.89
N GLU A 88 -26.64 -7.88 15.86
CA GLU A 88 -27.95 -7.52 16.43
C GLU A 88 -28.93 -7.13 15.31
N ASN A 89 -30.17 -7.60 15.42
CA ASN A 89 -31.26 -7.36 14.47
C ASN A 89 -31.02 -7.88 13.03
N HIS A 90 -30.08 -8.80 12.83
CA HIS A 90 -29.84 -9.43 11.54
C HIS A 90 -29.86 -10.96 11.64
N GLU A 91 -30.38 -11.60 10.59
CA GLU A 91 -30.48 -13.08 10.52
C GLU A 91 -29.22 -13.73 9.92
N CYS A 92 -28.33 -12.95 9.30
CA CYS A 92 -27.12 -13.47 8.67
C CYS A 92 -26.09 -13.94 9.70
N LEU A 93 -25.45 -15.06 9.38
CA LEU A 93 -24.25 -15.53 10.04
C LEU A 93 -23.01 -14.98 9.35
N PHE A 94 -22.04 -14.54 10.14
CA PHE A 94 -20.80 -13.96 9.66
C PHE A 94 -19.57 -14.69 10.17
N GLN A 95 -18.59 -14.90 9.29
CA GLN A 95 -17.25 -15.28 9.70
C GLN A 95 -16.41 -14.03 9.96
N SER A 96 -15.84 -13.91 11.16
CA SER A 96 -14.85 -12.86 11.44
C SER A 96 -13.54 -13.18 10.74
N LEU A 97 -13.00 -12.21 10.00
CA LEU A 97 -11.72 -12.28 9.32
C LEU A 97 -10.92 -11.01 9.63
N ASN A 98 -9.72 -11.19 10.16
CA ASN A 98 -8.79 -10.13 10.50
C ASN A 98 -7.64 -10.15 9.50
N PHE A 99 -7.42 -9.03 8.82
CA PHE A 99 -6.29 -8.87 7.92
C PHE A 99 -5.27 -7.94 8.59
N THR A 100 -4.01 -8.34 8.58
CA THR A 100 -2.90 -7.52 9.05
C THR A 100 -1.97 -7.29 7.89
N LEU A 101 -1.69 -6.02 7.58
CA LEU A 101 -0.72 -5.62 6.57
C LEU A 101 0.39 -4.82 7.25
N GLN A 102 1.63 -5.03 6.82
CA GLN A 102 2.78 -4.28 7.29
C GLN A 102 3.50 -3.68 6.09
N VAL A 103 3.62 -2.35 6.07
CA VAL A 103 4.46 -1.62 5.13
C VAL A 103 5.78 -1.31 5.81
N TYR A 104 6.90 -1.61 5.16
CA TYR A 104 8.24 -1.47 5.73
C TYR A 104 9.18 -0.75 4.76
N ASN A 105 9.95 0.22 5.27
CA ASN A 105 10.98 0.92 4.51
C ASN A 105 12.37 0.33 4.81
N ALA A 106 12.89 -0.46 3.88
CA ALA A 106 14.25 -1.01 3.91
C ALA A 106 15.30 -0.03 3.36
N GLY A 107 14.88 1.07 2.75
CA GLY A 107 15.76 2.01 2.06
C GLY A 107 16.66 2.82 2.99
N PRO A 108 17.74 3.41 2.44
CA PRO A 108 18.67 4.20 3.22
C PRO A 108 18.07 5.54 3.69
N SER A 109 17.06 6.07 2.98
CA SER A 109 16.41 7.35 3.30
C SER A 109 15.03 7.15 3.92
N THR A 110 14.54 8.18 4.62
CA THR A 110 13.14 8.26 5.06
C THR A 110 12.21 8.28 3.86
N LEU A 111 11.19 7.41 3.86
CA LEU A 111 10.06 7.47 2.96
C LEU A 111 9.15 8.62 3.42
N PRO A 112 8.97 9.70 2.64
CA PRO A 112 8.22 10.87 3.09
C PRO A 112 6.71 10.62 3.23
N GLY A 113 6.18 9.67 2.45
CA GLY A 113 4.78 9.23 2.52
C GLY A 113 4.49 8.21 1.42
N ALA A 114 3.41 7.45 1.58
CA ALA A 114 3.02 6.45 0.59
C ALA A 114 1.50 6.25 0.54
N PHE A 115 1.02 5.85 -0.62
CA PHE A 115 -0.36 5.44 -0.86
C PHE A 115 -0.45 3.92 -0.90
N LEU A 116 -1.49 3.38 -0.29
CA LEU A 116 -1.78 1.95 -0.29
C LEU A 116 -3.20 1.71 -0.82
N ASP A 117 -3.29 0.95 -1.91
CA ASP A 117 -4.56 0.43 -2.42
C ASP A 117 -4.70 -1.05 -2.03
N ILE A 118 -5.76 -1.39 -1.32
CA ILE A 118 -6.07 -2.76 -0.90
C ILE A 118 -7.39 -3.18 -1.55
N SER A 119 -7.36 -4.27 -2.31
CA SER A 119 -8.49 -4.76 -3.09
C SER A 119 -9.02 -6.07 -2.54
N PHE A 120 -10.30 -6.07 -2.13
CA PHE A 120 -11.02 -7.25 -1.67
C PHE A 120 -12.04 -7.70 -2.73
N PRO A 121 -12.06 -8.99 -3.12
CA PRO A 121 -13.07 -9.52 -4.02
C PRO A 121 -14.43 -9.62 -3.31
N ASN A 122 -15.28 -8.62 -3.50
CA ASN A 122 -16.44 -8.39 -2.63
C ASN A 122 -17.73 -9.09 -3.08
N ARG A 123 -17.75 -9.80 -4.22
CA ARG A 123 -18.96 -10.44 -4.78
C ARG A 123 -18.64 -11.78 -5.45
N LEU A 124 -19.54 -12.77 -5.33
CA LEU A 124 -19.40 -14.10 -5.98
C LEU A 124 -19.63 -14.05 -7.49
N SER A 125 -20.50 -13.15 -7.92
CA SER A 125 -20.88 -12.84 -9.30
C SER A 125 -20.87 -11.32 -9.52
N ALA A 126 -20.83 -10.86 -10.77
CA ALA A 126 -20.74 -9.43 -11.08
C ALA A 126 -21.89 -8.60 -10.50
N THR A 127 -23.09 -9.17 -10.39
CA THR A 127 -24.31 -8.52 -9.91
C THR A 127 -24.77 -9.01 -8.53
N GLY A 128 -24.03 -9.91 -7.89
CA GLY A 128 -24.41 -10.50 -6.60
C GLY A 128 -24.29 -9.53 -5.43
N ALA A 129 -24.75 -9.94 -4.24
CA ALA A 129 -24.60 -9.14 -3.03
C ALA A 129 -23.14 -9.02 -2.57
N GLU A 130 -22.86 -7.97 -1.80
CA GLU A 130 -21.55 -7.75 -1.17
C GLU A 130 -21.33 -8.71 0.00
N ILE A 131 -20.13 -9.26 0.08
CA ILE A 131 -19.81 -10.38 0.98
C ILE A 131 -19.03 -9.91 2.21
N PHE A 132 -18.13 -8.95 2.03
CA PHE A 132 -17.32 -8.41 3.11
C PHE A 132 -17.94 -7.14 3.68
N HIS A 133 -17.98 -7.10 5.00
CA HIS A 133 -18.36 -5.94 5.78
C HIS A 133 -17.20 -5.53 6.67
N VAL A 134 -16.54 -4.43 6.34
CA VAL A 134 -15.46 -3.86 7.15
C VAL A 134 -16.06 -3.19 8.38
N GLN A 135 -15.72 -3.71 9.56
CA GLN A 135 -16.17 -3.19 10.85
C GLN A 135 -15.29 -2.02 11.29
N GLN A 136 -13.99 -2.24 11.27
CA GLN A 136 -13.00 -1.31 11.78
C GLN A 136 -11.70 -1.47 11.01
N MET A 137 -10.97 -0.35 10.91
CA MET A 137 -9.58 -0.34 10.47
C MET A 137 -8.76 0.45 11.48
N MET A 138 -7.55 -0.04 11.74
CA MET A 138 -6.58 0.61 12.60
C MET A 138 -5.29 0.73 11.83
N VAL A 139 -4.73 1.94 11.77
CA VAL A 139 -3.40 2.21 11.25
C VAL A 139 -2.52 2.51 12.46
N GLY A 140 -1.24 2.14 12.41
CA GLY A 140 -0.26 2.50 13.44
C GLY A 140 -0.40 3.97 13.86
N GLN A 141 -0.25 4.25 15.16
CA GLN A 141 -0.51 5.57 15.73
C GLN A 141 0.25 6.67 14.98
N ASP A 142 -0.47 7.69 14.50
CA ASP A 142 0.05 8.82 13.71
C ASP A 142 0.75 8.44 12.38
N LYS A 143 0.61 7.17 11.94
CA LYS A 143 1.25 6.66 10.72
C LYS A 143 0.37 6.69 9.48
N GLY A 144 -0.86 7.19 9.57
CA GLY A 144 -1.70 7.41 8.39
C GLY A 144 -3.20 7.32 8.66
N SER A 145 -3.95 7.29 7.56
CA SER A 145 -5.41 7.13 7.58
C SER A 145 -5.89 6.31 6.40
N CYS A 146 -7.01 5.59 6.58
CA CYS A 146 -7.61 4.76 5.54
C CYS A 146 -9.07 5.16 5.29
N SER A 147 -9.53 5.00 4.05
CA SER A 147 -10.89 5.28 3.61
C SER A 147 -11.40 4.17 2.68
N PHE A 148 -12.70 3.93 2.72
CA PHE A 148 -13.35 2.93 1.86
C PHE A 148 -14.83 3.27 1.68
N HIS A 149 -15.46 2.66 0.67
CA HIS A 149 -16.90 2.77 0.49
C HIS A 149 -17.64 1.81 1.43
N ARG A 150 -18.37 2.35 2.39
CA ARG A 150 -19.09 1.55 3.39
C ARG A 150 -20.37 0.95 2.81
N ASN A 151 -20.50 -0.36 2.93
CA ASN A 151 -21.74 -1.07 2.63
C ASN A 151 -22.82 -0.72 3.66
N ARG A 152 -23.99 -0.25 3.19
CA ARG A 152 -25.14 0.12 4.02
C ARG A 152 -26.04 -1.07 4.40
N SER A 153 -25.92 -2.19 3.70
CA SER A 153 -26.70 -3.41 3.92
C SER A 153 -25.76 -4.58 4.22
N PRO A 154 -25.36 -4.76 5.50
CA PRO A 154 -24.36 -5.76 5.88
C PRO A 154 -24.88 -7.19 5.77
N CYS A 155 -26.19 -7.40 5.96
CA CYS A 155 -26.82 -8.70 5.87
C CYS A 155 -27.70 -8.79 4.64
N VAL A 156 -27.37 -9.74 3.76
CA VAL A 156 -28.21 -10.16 2.65
C VAL A 156 -28.28 -11.67 2.68
N VAL A 157 -29.48 -12.21 2.87
CA VAL A 157 -29.78 -13.62 2.71
C VAL A 157 -30.36 -13.82 1.31
N PRO A 158 -29.66 -14.50 0.40
CA PRO A 158 -30.18 -14.75 -0.95
C PRO A 158 -31.46 -15.58 -0.88
N GLN A 159 -32.56 -15.11 -1.49
CA GLN A 159 -33.81 -15.88 -1.55
C GLN A 159 -33.71 -17.05 -2.54
N GLU A 160 -34.28 -18.20 -2.15
CA GLU A 160 -34.40 -19.41 -2.96
C GLU A 160 -35.54 -19.28 -3.99
N ASN A 161 -35.37 -18.41 -5.00
CA ASN A 161 -36.31 -18.35 -6.12
C ASN A 161 -35.93 -19.32 -7.26
N GLU A 162 -35.04 -20.28 -7.01
CA GLU A 162 -34.61 -21.26 -8.01
C GLU A 162 -35.37 -22.58 -7.87
N ASN A 163 -35.68 -23.21 -9.01
CA ASN A 163 -36.37 -24.49 -9.09
C ASN A 163 -35.65 -25.53 -8.20
N ILE A 164 -36.38 -26.16 -7.27
CA ILE A 164 -35.89 -27.11 -6.27
C ILE A 164 -34.95 -28.19 -6.86
N PHE A 165 -35.19 -28.61 -8.12
CA PHE A 165 -34.34 -29.56 -8.83
C PHE A 165 -32.91 -29.08 -9.12
N HIS A 166 -32.71 -27.80 -9.39
CA HIS A 166 -31.37 -27.22 -9.59
C HIS A 166 -30.60 -27.13 -8.26
N THR A 167 -31.30 -26.82 -7.18
CA THR A 167 -30.74 -26.78 -5.83
C THR A 167 -30.27 -28.17 -5.38
N ILE A 168 -31.07 -29.21 -5.61
CA ILE A 168 -30.72 -30.60 -5.29
C ILE A 168 -29.50 -31.06 -6.09
N PHE A 169 -29.50 -30.86 -7.42
CA PHE A 169 -28.35 -31.25 -8.25
C PHE A 169 -27.09 -30.51 -7.84
N ALA A 170 -27.14 -29.18 -7.67
CA ALA A 170 -25.99 -28.38 -7.28
C ALA A 170 -25.42 -28.79 -5.91
N PHE A 171 -26.27 -29.24 -4.99
CA PHE A 171 -25.85 -29.73 -3.67
C PHE A 171 -25.10 -31.07 -3.77
N PHE A 172 -25.61 -32.03 -4.56
CA PHE A 172 -24.93 -33.32 -4.77
C PHE A 172 -23.71 -33.25 -5.69
N THR A 173 -23.58 -32.17 -6.46
CA THR A 173 -22.45 -31.96 -7.38
C THR A 173 -21.49 -30.87 -6.92
N LYS A 174 -21.51 -30.45 -5.65
CA LYS A 174 -20.55 -29.44 -5.17
C LYS A 174 -19.13 -29.93 -5.39
N SER A 175 -18.44 -29.32 -6.35
CA SER A 175 -17.13 -29.78 -6.82
C SER A 175 -16.33 -28.59 -7.35
N GLY A 176 -15.02 -28.69 -7.23
CA GLY A 176 -14.08 -27.69 -7.73
C GLY A 176 -13.84 -26.50 -6.80
N ARG A 177 -12.88 -25.68 -7.22
CA ARG A 177 -12.39 -24.50 -6.50
C ARG A 177 -12.71 -23.24 -7.28
N LYS A 178 -13.44 -22.31 -6.66
CA LYS A 178 -13.68 -20.97 -7.19
C LYS A 178 -12.70 -19.98 -6.60
N VAL A 179 -11.90 -19.35 -7.45
CA VAL A 179 -10.95 -18.31 -7.05
C VAL A 179 -11.51 -16.95 -7.43
N LEU A 180 -11.66 -16.08 -6.42
CA LEU A 180 -12.09 -14.71 -6.56
C LEU A 180 -10.88 -13.80 -6.36
N ASP A 181 -10.56 -13.02 -7.39
CA ASP A 181 -9.39 -12.13 -7.45
C ASP A 181 -9.80 -10.87 -8.22
N CYS A 182 -9.41 -9.71 -7.71
CA CYS A 182 -9.73 -8.40 -8.27
C CYS A 182 -9.01 -8.09 -9.58
N GLU A 183 -7.88 -8.73 -9.84
CA GLU A 183 -7.16 -8.57 -11.11
C GLU A 183 -7.87 -9.24 -12.29
N ARG A 184 -8.85 -10.12 -12.02
CA ARG A 184 -9.61 -10.81 -13.08
C ARG A 184 -10.70 -9.89 -13.64
N PRO A 185 -10.87 -9.83 -14.98
CA PRO A 185 -11.85 -8.95 -15.60
C PRO A 185 -13.29 -9.29 -15.17
N GLY A 186 -14.14 -8.27 -15.07
CA GLY A 186 -15.57 -8.41 -14.75
C GLY A 186 -15.87 -8.67 -13.27
N ARG A 187 -14.91 -8.45 -12.36
CA ARG A 187 -15.09 -8.60 -10.91
C ARG A 187 -15.28 -7.26 -10.23
N SER A 188 -16.27 -7.18 -9.34
CA SER A 188 -16.49 -6.02 -8.47
C SER A 188 -15.63 -6.17 -7.21
N CYS A 189 -14.89 -5.12 -6.88
CA CYS A 189 -13.98 -5.12 -5.73
C CYS A 189 -14.29 -3.99 -4.76
N LEU A 190 -14.15 -4.29 -3.48
CA LEU A 190 -14.06 -3.29 -2.44
C LEU A 190 -12.62 -2.79 -2.42
N ILE A 191 -12.44 -1.49 -2.63
CA ILE A 191 -11.13 -0.84 -2.61
C ILE A 191 -11.03 -0.02 -1.33
N ILE A 192 -10.02 -0.32 -0.52
CA ILE A 192 -9.62 0.45 0.66
C ILE A 192 -8.37 1.23 0.27
N ARG A 193 -8.39 2.54 0.51
CA ARG A 193 -7.28 3.44 0.21
C ARG A 193 -6.71 3.99 1.48
N CYS A 194 -5.42 3.83 1.70
CA CYS A 194 -4.70 4.41 2.83
C CYS A 194 -3.66 5.42 2.36
N ASN A 195 -3.54 6.51 3.11
CA ASN A 195 -2.44 7.45 3.01
C ASN A 195 -1.57 7.27 4.24
N LEU A 196 -0.31 6.90 4.04
CA LEU A 196 0.68 6.64 5.07
C LEU A 196 1.57 7.86 5.25
N SER A 197 1.83 8.17 6.51
CA SER A 197 2.79 9.19 6.93
C SER A 197 4.22 8.75 6.60
N SER A 198 5.19 9.61 6.90
CA SER A 198 6.60 9.29 6.71
C SER A 198 7.03 8.05 7.49
N LEU A 199 7.85 7.20 6.88
CA LEU A 199 8.50 6.05 7.52
C LEU A 199 10.02 6.22 7.46
N ALA A 200 10.65 6.29 8.62
CA ALA A 200 12.09 6.33 8.75
C ALA A 200 12.73 5.06 8.19
N LYS A 201 14.07 5.10 8.03
CA LYS A 201 14.85 3.91 7.69
C LYS A 201 14.58 2.78 8.69
N ALA A 202 14.32 1.59 8.16
CA ALA A 202 14.03 0.38 8.92
C ALA A 202 12.80 0.50 9.84
N GLU A 203 11.84 1.36 9.49
CA GLU A 203 10.58 1.52 10.20
C GLU A 203 9.44 0.82 9.46
N SER A 204 8.48 0.29 10.22
CA SER A 204 7.24 -0.29 9.70
C SER A 204 5.98 0.45 10.14
N CYS A 205 4.94 0.35 9.33
CA CYS A 205 3.56 0.74 9.65
C CYS A 205 2.64 -0.47 9.51
N ASP A 206 1.96 -0.81 10.59
CA ASP A 206 0.96 -1.87 10.61
C ASP A 206 -0.45 -1.31 10.34
N ILE A 207 -1.24 -2.07 9.59
CA ILE A 207 -2.63 -1.80 9.28
C ILE A 207 -3.44 -3.06 9.60
N SER A 208 -4.36 -2.94 10.56
CA SER A 208 -5.27 -4.01 10.95
C SER A 208 -6.67 -3.72 10.43
N ILE A 209 -7.27 -4.68 9.73
CA ILE A 209 -8.58 -4.57 9.10
C ILE A 209 -9.47 -5.68 9.64
N TYR A 210 -10.48 -5.30 10.41
CA TYR A 210 -11.45 -6.21 11.00
C TYR A 210 -12.68 -6.29 10.10
N THR A 211 -12.97 -7.48 9.59
CA THR A 211 -14.05 -7.69 8.63
C THR A 211 -14.96 -8.83 9.07
N LEU A 212 -16.22 -8.73 8.67
CA LEU A 212 -17.19 -9.80 8.75
C LEU A 212 -17.51 -10.27 7.33
N LEU A 213 -17.40 -11.56 7.08
CA LEU A 213 -17.79 -12.21 5.84
C LEU A 213 -19.17 -12.83 6.01
N ASN A 214 -20.15 -12.42 5.19
CA ASN A 214 -21.50 -12.99 5.21
C ASN A 214 -21.51 -14.40 4.60
N THR A 215 -21.71 -15.43 5.44
CA THR A 215 -21.63 -16.83 5.01
C THR A 215 -22.89 -17.31 4.30
N GLU A 216 -24.04 -16.66 4.49
CA GLU A 216 -25.29 -16.99 3.80
C GLU A 216 -25.18 -16.80 2.29
N ILE A 217 -24.40 -15.81 1.85
CA ILE A 217 -24.11 -15.61 0.42
C ILE A 217 -23.29 -16.77 -0.15
N LEU A 218 -22.39 -17.37 0.65
CA LEU A 218 -21.54 -18.47 0.20
C LEU A 218 -22.31 -19.76 -0.02
N LYS A 219 -23.36 -20.01 0.77
CA LYS A 219 -24.17 -21.24 0.66
C LYS A 219 -24.76 -21.45 -0.74
N LYS A 220 -25.06 -20.35 -1.45
CA LYS A 220 -25.58 -20.35 -2.82
C LYS A 220 -24.56 -20.84 -3.87
N ASP A 221 -23.26 -20.80 -3.59
CA ASP A 221 -22.26 -21.25 -4.56
C ASP A 221 -22.23 -22.78 -4.67
N SER A 222 -22.08 -23.28 -5.90
CA SER A 222 -21.97 -24.70 -6.20
C SER A 222 -20.53 -25.24 -6.06
N SER A 223 -19.55 -24.40 -5.73
CA SER A 223 -18.16 -24.86 -5.55
C SER A 223 -17.98 -25.47 -4.17
N SER A 224 -17.12 -26.51 -4.07
CA SER A 224 -16.78 -27.09 -2.76
C SER A 224 -15.82 -26.21 -1.97
N VAL A 225 -14.97 -25.44 -2.66
CA VAL A 225 -14.02 -24.52 -2.06
C VAL A 225 -14.10 -23.16 -2.74
N ILE A 226 -14.19 -22.09 -1.94
CA ILE A 226 -14.09 -20.71 -2.42
C ILE A 226 -12.81 -20.12 -1.82
N GLN A 227 -11.96 -19.58 -2.68
CA GLN A 227 -10.75 -18.87 -2.29
C GLN A 227 -10.89 -17.39 -2.64
N PHE A 228 -10.73 -16.54 -1.64
CA PHE A 228 -10.63 -15.10 -1.80
C PHE A 228 -9.16 -14.71 -1.88
N VAL A 229 -8.79 -13.93 -2.90
CA VAL A 229 -7.46 -13.36 -3.08
C VAL A 229 -7.57 -11.85 -2.88
N THR A 230 -7.15 -11.38 -1.71
CA THR A 230 -6.97 -9.96 -1.41
C THR A 230 -5.58 -9.53 -1.84
N ARG A 231 -5.46 -8.34 -2.43
CA ARG A 231 -4.18 -7.78 -2.89
C ARG A 231 -3.99 -6.40 -2.30
N ALA A 232 -2.75 -6.04 -2.03
CA ALA A 232 -2.37 -4.72 -1.55
C ALA A 232 -1.19 -4.21 -2.38
N ARG A 233 -1.22 -2.93 -2.75
CA ARG A 233 -0.19 -2.30 -3.57
C ARG A 233 0.24 -0.97 -2.96
N VAL A 234 1.49 -0.90 -2.55
CA VAL A 234 2.13 0.34 -2.12
C VAL A 234 2.57 1.14 -3.35
N GLN A 235 2.39 2.46 -3.28
CA GLN A 235 2.79 3.41 -4.29
C GLN A 235 3.36 4.64 -3.58
N VAL A 236 4.43 5.19 -4.12
CA VAL A 236 5.03 6.42 -3.60
C VAL A 236 4.71 7.56 -4.56
N ASP A 237 4.46 8.74 -4.02
CA ASP A 237 4.19 9.93 -4.80
C ASP A 237 5.47 10.41 -5.52
N PRO A 238 5.49 10.47 -6.87
CA PRO A 238 6.62 11.00 -7.62
C PRO A 238 6.95 12.45 -7.27
N ASP A 239 5.97 13.25 -6.83
CA ASP A 239 6.15 14.66 -6.49
C ASP A 239 6.95 14.84 -5.19
N LEU A 240 7.07 13.79 -4.37
CA LEU A 240 7.85 13.79 -3.12
C LEU A 240 9.36 13.55 -3.34
N ARG A 241 9.85 13.64 -4.58
CA ARG A 241 11.28 13.46 -4.91
C ARG A 241 11.83 12.12 -4.41
N VAL A 242 11.04 11.07 -4.57
CA VAL A 242 11.39 9.73 -4.11
C VAL A 242 11.78 8.87 -5.31
N VAL A 243 12.79 8.02 -5.10
CA VAL A 243 13.18 6.98 -6.04
C VAL A 243 13.07 5.64 -5.33
N GLU A 244 12.18 4.79 -5.84
CA GLU A 244 12.05 3.40 -5.41
C GLU A 244 13.17 2.57 -6.04
N VAL A 245 14.02 1.97 -5.21
CA VAL A 245 15.11 1.11 -5.69
C VAL A 245 14.84 -0.32 -5.23
N PRO A 246 14.40 -1.22 -6.13
CA PRO A 246 14.14 -2.60 -5.76
C PRO A 246 15.42 -3.30 -5.29
N ASN A 247 15.41 -3.87 -4.08
CA ASN A 247 16.57 -4.49 -3.45
C ASN A 247 17.70 -3.49 -3.18
N GLY A 248 17.38 -2.39 -2.48
CA GLY A 248 18.39 -1.45 -1.99
C GLY A 248 19.53 -2.23 -1.31
N ARG A 249 20.75 -2.06 -1.82
CA ARG A 249 21.94 -2.87 -1.46
C ARG A 249 22.23 -2.91 0.04
#